data_AF-A0A453E123-F1
#
_entry.id   AF-A0A453E123-F1
#
_cell.length_a   1.000
_cell.length_b   1.000
_cell.length_c   1.000
_cell.angle_alpha   90.00
_cell.angle_beta   90.00
_cell.angle_gamma   90.00
#
_symmetry.space_group_name_H-M   'P 1'
#
loop_
_entity.id
_entity.type
_entity.pdbx_description
1 polymer ?
#
loop_
_entity_poly.entity_id
_entity_poly.type
_entity_poly.pdbx_seq_one_letter_code
_entity_poly.pdbx_strand_id
1 'polypeptide(L)'
;MLCKVLEEFPWVHMPFEWLVQLTPPLKKRAFSISSSPLAHPNQIHLTVSVVSWLATPFRRKHGLCSTWLAGLDPNEETLVPCWIHQGSLPPPDPSTPLVLIGPGTGCAPFRAFVEERAAQRAREPTAPILFFFGCRNKDDDFLYRDFWPHHAQNNGVLSPEEGGGFFAAFSRDQPEKVYVQHKIREQSARVLNMLCSGAAVYVAGSSTKMPADVRAAMEEVVREKGVDAGWLRKLERAGKYNIETWS
;
A
#
# COMPACT_ATOMS: atom_id res chain seq x y z
N MET A 1 13.56 13.08 21.69
CA MET A 1 14.21 14.39 21.41
C MET A 1 14.72 14.97 22.71
N LEU A 2 13.87 15.02 23.75
CA LEU A 2 14.24 15.48 25.10
C LEU A 2 15.43 14.74 25.73
N CYS A 3 15.47 13.40 25.72
CA CYS A 3 16.62 12.64 26.25
C CYS A 3 17.95 13.05 25.61
N LYS A 4 17.94 13.41 24.31
CA LYS A 4 19.17 13.85 23.62
C LYS A 4 19.65 15.21 24.09
N VAL A 5 18.71 16.13 24.29
CA VAL A 5 19.03 17.46 24.82
C VAL A 5 19.65 17.29 26.22
N LEU A 6 19.13 16.39 27.05
CA LEU A 6 19.71 16.12 28.36
C LEU A 6 21.09 15.44 28.28
N GLU A 7 21.33 14.55 27.31
CA GLU A 7 22.66 13.97 27.03
C GLU A 7 23.68 15.05 26.59
N GLU A 8 23.27 16.02 25.76
CA GLU A 8 24.14 17.09 25.23
C GLU A 8 24.42 18.21 26.25
N PHE A 9 23.52 18.42 27.22
CA PHE A 9 23.64 19.43 28.26
C PHE A 9 23.64 18.77 29.66
N PRO A 10 24.71 18.08 30.05
CA PRO A 10 24.76 17.27 31.28
C PRO A 10 24.63 18.09 32.58
N TRP A 11 24.83 19.41 32.50
CA TRP A 11 24.62 20.38 33.60
C TRP A 11 23.14 20.69 33.86
N VAL A 12 22.23 20.28 32.98
CA VAL A 12 20.78 20.45 33.18
C VAL A 12 20.26 19.32 34.07
N HIS A 13 20.07 19.63 35.35
CA HIS A 13 19.44 18.72 36.31
C HIS A 13 17.93 18.93 36.35
N MET A 14 17.20 18.16 35.53
CA MET A 14 15.74 18.20 35.49
C MET A 14 15.14 17.16 36.47
N PRO A 15 14.21 17.56 37.37
CA PRO A 15 13.45 16.61 38.17
C PRO A 15 12.68 15.62 37.29
N PHE A 16 12.63 14.34 37.67
CA PHE A 16 11.98 13.31 36.88
C PHE A 16 10.48 13.59 36.66
N GLU A 17 9.80 14.17 37.64
CA GLU A 17 8.38 14.53 37.51
C GLU A 17 8.15 15.51 36.35
N TRP A 18 9.05 16.49 36.18
CA TRP A 18 8.95 17.47 35.10
C TRP A 18 9.18 16.80 33.76
N LEU A 19 10.12 15.85 33.67
CA LEU A 19 10.34 15.06 32.46
C LEU A 19 9.08 14.32 32.03
N VAL A 20 8.38 13.68 32.97
CA VAL A 20 7.14 12.95 32.70
C VAL A 20 6.03 13.91 32.27
N GLN A 21 5.88 15.06 32.95
CA GLN A 21 4.86 16.06 32.62
C GLN A 21 5.08 16.73 31.27
N LEU A 22 6.34 16.94 30.85
CA LEU A 22 6.69 17.58 29.58
C LEU A 22 6.69 16.60 28.40
N THR A 23 6.75 15.29 28.65
CA THR A 23 6.81 14.30 27.58
C THR A 23 5.42 14.08 26.98
N PRO A 24 5.22 14.32 25.67
CA PRO A 24 3.92 14.10 25.05
C PRO A 24 3.55 12.60 25.09
N PRO A 25 2.25 12.28 25.23
CA PRO A 25 1.80 10.90 25.24
C PRO A 25 2.19 10.16 23.96
N LEU A 26 2.51 8.88 24.09
CA LEU A 26 2.85 8.05 22.95
C LEU A 26 1.63 7.88 22.04
N LYS A 27 1.73 8.38 20.80
CA LYS A 27 0.64 8.27 19.82
C LYS A 27 0.45 6.82 19.33
N LYS A 28 -0.79 6.48 18.94
CA LYS A 28 -1.08 5.24 18.21
C LYS A 28 -0.57 5.33 16.77
N ARG A 29 -0.21 4.19 16.17
CA ARG A 29 0.23 4.09 14.77
C ARG A 29 -0.79 3.30 13.98
N ALA A 30 -1.18 3.82 12.82
CA ALA A 30 -2.13 3.19 11.92
C ALA A 30 -1.38 2.41 10.84
N PHE A 31 -1.96 1.27 10.45
CA PHE A 31 -1.47 0.42 9.37
C PHE A 31 -2.69 -0.02 8.55
N SER A 32 -2.55 -0.08 7.23
CA SER A 32 -3.56 -0.68 6.37
C SER A 32 -3.56 -2.20 6.58
N ILE A 33 -4.74 -2.77 6.83
CA ILE A 33 -4.92 -4.21 7.01
C ILE A 33 -4.62 -4.93 5.69
N SER A 34 -3.85 -6.02 5.74
CA SER A 34 -3.43 -6.81 4.59
C SER A 34 -3.99 -8.23 4.55
N SER A 35 -5.12 -8.44 5.24
CA SER A 35 -5.94 -9.65 5.19
C SER A 35 -7.38 -9.34 4.81
N SER A 36 -8.00 -10.27 4.07
CA SER A 36 -9.46 -10.32 3.92
C SER A 36 -10.10 -10.99 5.14
N PRO A 37 -11.20 -10.44 5.71
CA PRO A 37 -11.97 -11.12 6.75
C PRO A 37 -12.70 -12.38 6.24
N LEU A 38 -12.96 -12.47 4.93
CA LEU A 38 -13.56 -13.65 4.30
C LEU A 38 -12.53 -14.79 4.15
N ALA A 39 -11.28 -14.46 3.80
CA ALA A 39 -10.21 -15.45 3.67
C ALA A 39 -9.60 -15.85 5.03
N HIS A 40 -9.49 -14.90 5.96
CA HIS A 40 -8.83 -15.08 7.25
C HIS A 40 -9.75 -14.64 8.40
N PRO A 41 -10.80 -15.42 8.72
CA PRO A 41 -11.70 -15.08 9.81
C PRO A 41 -10.94 -15.04 11.14
N ASN A 42 -11.23 -14.02 11.96
CA ASN A 42 -10.59 -13.76 13.25
C ASN A 42 -9.07 -13.48 13.18
N GLN A 43 -8.55 -13.08 12.02
CA GLN A 43 -7.13 -12.74 11.86
C GLN A 43 -6.95 -11.39 11.16
N ILE A 44 -5.98 -10.61 11.64
CA ILE A 44 -5.60 -9.32 11.06
C ILE A 44 -4.13 -9.41 10.66
N HIS A 45 -3.84 -9.25 9.37
CA HIS A 45 -2.47 -9.20 8.87
C HIS A 45 -2.04 -7.74 8.68
N LEU A 46 -0.76 -7.47 8.97
CA LEU A 46 -0.13 -6.17 8.76
C LEU A 46 1.07 -6.32 7.83
N THR A 47 1.31 -5.30 7.00
CA THR A 47 2.53 -5.18 6.19
C THR A 47 3.33 -3.98 6.67
N VAL A 48 4.38 -4.22 7.46
CA VAL A 48 5.07 -3.14 8.18
C VAL A 48 6.48 -2.95 7.64
N SER A 49 6.78 -1.74 7.16
CA SER A 49 8.16 -1.35 6.88
C SER A 49 8.87 -0.95 8.17
N VAL A 50 9.98 -1.62 8.48
CA VAL A 50 10.79 -1.31 9.66
C VAL A 50 11.53 -0.01 9.44
N VAL A 51 11.18 1.01 10.22
CA VAL A 51 11.69 2.37 10.03
C VAL A 51 13.03 2.49 10.74
N SER A 52 14.09 2.76 9.98
CA SER A 52 15.40 3.14 10.51
C SER A 52 16.01 4.27 9.68
N TRP A 53 16.61 5.25 10.34
CA TRP A 53 17.29 6.37 9.69
C TRP A 53 18.53 6.81 10.45
N LEU A 54 19.47 7.45 9.77
CA LEU A 54 20.60 8.11 10.41
C LEU A 54 20.14 9.47 10.94
N ALA A 55 20.22 9.67 12.25
CA ALA A 55 19.91 10.95 12.88
C ALA A 55 21.12 11.89 12.90
N THR A 56 22.31 11.32 12.94
CA THR A 56 23.62 11.96 12.73
C THR A 56 24.49 10.95 11.98
N PRO A 57 25.66 11.34 11.42
CA PRO A 57 26.54 10.41 10.69
C PRO A 57 26.91 9.15 11.48
N PHE A 58 26.93 9.23 12.81
CA PHE A 58 27.37 8.14 13.69
C PHE A 58 26.24 7.48 14.51
N ARG A 59 24.98 7.96 14.40
CA ARG A 59 23.88 7.46 15.25
C ARG A 59 22.63 7.16 14.45
N ARG A 60 22.26 5.89 14.44
CA ARG A 60 21.03 5.36 13.87
C ARG A 60 19.87 5.51 14.86
N LYS A 61 18.69 5.84 14.34
CA LYS A 61 17.43 5.82 15.07
C LYS A 61 16.49 4.81 14.44
N HIS A 62 15.54 4.36 15.25
CA HIS A 62 14.55 3.36 14.92
C HIS A 62 13.15 3.89 15.22
N GLY A 63 12.18 3.49 14.39
CA GLY A 63 10.78 3.78 14.64
C GLY A 63 10.27 2.95 15.81
N LEU A 64 9.58 3.58 16.77
CA LEU A 64 9.14 2.90 18.00
C LEU A 64 8.24 1.69 17.69
N CYS A 65 7.12 1.91 17.00
CA CYS A 65 6.11 0.87 16.75
C CYS A 65 6.60 -0.22 15.77
N SER A 66 7.22 0.17 14.65
CA SER A 66 7.65 -0.81 13.64
C SER A 66 8.80 -1.69 14.13
N THR A 67 9.71 -1.15 14.94
CA THR A 67 10.80 -1.95 15.54
C THR A 67 10.29 -2.83 16.67
N TRP A 68 9.33 -2.33 17.48
CA TRP A 68 8.68 -3.13 18.51
C TRP A 68 7.94 -4.33 17.90
N LEU A 69 7.13 -4.11 16.86
CA LEU A 69 6.44 -5.18 16.13
C LEU A 69 7.41 -6.19 15.51
N ALA A 70 8.52 -5.72 14.92
CA ALA A 70 9.52 -6.59 14.32
C ALA A 70 10.34 -7.39 15.35
N GLY A 71 10.32 -6.98 16.62
CA GLY A 71 11.02 -7.67 17.71
C GLY A 71 10.15 -8.63 18.51
N LEU A 72 8.86 -8.78 18.17
CA LEU A 72 7.98 -9.75 18.82
C LEU A 72 8.35 -11.19 18.40
N ASP A 73 8.38 -12.11 19.37
CA ASP A 73 8.54 -13.53 19.08
C ASP A 73 7.19 -14.13 18.69
N PRO A 74 7.04 -14.70 17.48
CA PRO A 74 5.79 -15.34 17.07
C PRO A 74 5.41 -16.59 17.89
N ASN A 75 6.34 -17.15 18.68
CA ASN A 75 6.08 -18.31 19.54
C ASN A 75 5.59 -17.92 20.94
N GLU A 76 5.67 -16.64 21.30
CA GLU A 76 5.18 -16.12 22.58
C GLU A 76 3.77 -15.54 22.43
N GLU A 77 2.89 -15.83 23.40
CA GLU A 77 1.57 -15.22 23.47
C GLU A 77 1.66 -13.74 23.87
N THR A 78 1.98 -12.88 22.90
CA THR A 78 2.04 -11.43 23.09
C THR A 78 0.69 -10.78 22.78
N LEU A 79 0.11 -10.11 23.77
CA LEU A 79 -1.07 -9.27 23.55
C LEU A 79 -0.68 -7.94 22.90
N VAL A 80 -1.24 -7.65 21.73
CA VAL A 80 -1.04 -6.38 21.00
C VAL A 80 -2.31 -5.52 21.10
N PRO A 81 -2.32 -4.43 21.89
CA PRO A 81 -3.46 -3.53 21.96
C PRO A 81 -3.69 -2.85 20.61
N CYS A 82 -4.84 -3.10 20.00
CA CYS A 82 -5.21 -2.54 18.71
C CYS A 82 -6.66 -2.07 18.69
N TRP A 83 -6.95 -1.17 17.75
CA TRP A 83 -8.29 -0.69 17.47
C TRP A 83 -8.46 -0.65 15.96
N ILE A 84 -9.61 -1.12 15.49
CA ILE A 84 -9.95 -1.08 14.07
C ILE A 84 -10.67 0.23 13.80
N HIS A 85 -10.20 0.95 12.80
CA HIS A 85 -10.84 2.16 12.29
C HIS A 85 -11.20 1.94 10.84
N GLN A 86 -12.32 2.53 10.41
CA GLN A 86 -12.69 2.54 9.00
C GLN A 86 -11.62 3.34 8.21
N GLY A 87 -10.97 2.66 7.26
CA GLY A 87 -9.95 3.26 6.39
C GLY A 87 -10.53 4.19 5.32
N SER A 88 -9.66 4.82 4.53
CA SER A 88 -10.11 5.72 3.45
C SER A 88 -10.43 4.99 2.14
N LEU A 89 -10.05 3.71 2.03
CA LEU A 89 -10.39 2.87 0.88
C LEU A 89 -11.72 2.14 1.11
N PRO A 90 -12.80 2.49 0.39
CA PRO A 90 -14.05 1.78 0.51
C PRO A 90 -13.92 0.35 -0.05
N PRO A 91 -14.57 -0.65 0.58
CA PRO A 91 -14.59 -2.02 0.06
C PRO A 91 -15.27 -2.02 -1.32
N PRO A 92 -14.61 -2.55 -2.37
CA PRO A 92 -15.18 -2.59 -3.70
C PRO A 92 -16.25 -3.67 -3.84
N ASP A 93 -17.29 -3.38 -4.62
CA ASP A 93 -18.28 -4.37 -5.01
C ASP A 93 -17.63 -5.48 -5.89
N PRO A 94 -17.97 -6.77 -5.69
CA PRO A 94 -17.40 -7.89 -6.45
C PRO A 94 -17.60 -7.77 -7.98
N SER A 95 -18.66 -7.11 -8.43
CA SER A 95 -18.97 -6.89 -9.85
C SER A 95 -18.24 -5.69 -10.46
N THR A 96 -17.53 -4.89 -9.65
CA THR A 96 -16.79 -3.73 -10.12
C THR A 96 -15.34 -4.12 -10.46
N PRO A 97 -14.85 -3.87 -11.69
CA PRO A 97 -13.46 -4.10 -12.04
C PRO A 97 -12.54 -3.17 -11.25
N LEU A 98 -11.33 -3.60 -10.90
CA LEU A 98 -10.43 -2.81 -10.06
C LEU A 98 -9.10 -2.50 -10.76
N VAL A 99 -8.63 -1.27 -10.62
CA VAL A 99 -7.27 -0.87 -10.97
C VAL A 99 -6.56 -0.46 -9.68
N LEU A 100 -5.65 -1.31 -9.21
CA LEU A 100 -4.93 -1.17 -7.95
C LEU A 100 -3.50 -0.69 -8.24
N ILE A 101 -3.03 0.32 -7.52
CA ILE A 101 -1.67 0.87 -7.66
C ILE A 101 -1.05 1.01 -6.28
N GLY A 102 -0.08 0.15 -5.95
CA GLY A 102 0.46 0.06 -4.59
C GLY A 102 1.92 -0.35 -4.53
N PRO A 103 2.88 0.56 -4.77
CA PRO A 103 4.29 0.26 -4.62
C PRO A 103 4.71 0.13 -3.16
N GLY A 104 5.67 -0.78 -2.89
CA GLY A 104 6.19 -1.07 -1.55
C GLY A 104 5.08 -1.52 -0.60
N THR A 105 5.08 -1.01 0.62
CA THR A 105 4.02 -1.30 1.60
C THR A 105 2.64 -0.76 1.18
N GLY A 106 2.55 0.03 0.11
CA GLY A 106 1.29 0.36 -0.57
C GLY A 106 0.49 -0.86 -1.04
N CYS A 107 1.11 -2.03 -1.18
CA CYS A 107 0.42 -3.27 -1.54
C CYS A 107 -0.43 -3.86 -0.41
N ALA A 108 -0.28 -3.39 0.84
CA ALA A 108 -0.96 -3.94 2.02
C ALA A 108 -2.48 -4.09 1.85
N PRO A 109 -3.26 -3.01 1.58
CA PRO A 109 -4.71 -3.15 1.39
C PRO A 109 -5.06 -3.95 0.14
N PHE A 110 -4.18 -3.96 -0.88
CA PHE A 110 -4.45 -4.67 -2.13
C PHE A 110 -4.25 -6.17 -2.03
N ARG A 111 -3.41 -6.64 -1.11
CA ARG A 111 -3.40 -8.05 -0.73
C ARG A 111 -4.76 -8.47 -0.19
N ALA A 112 -5.33 -7.68 0.73
CA ALA A 112 -6.67 -7.94 1.26
C ALA A 112 -7.74 -7.93 0.16
N PHE A 113 -7.70 -6.97 -0.77
CA PHE A 113 -8.67 -6.89 -1.87
C PHE A 113 -8.58 -8.10 -2.81
N VAL A 114 -7.37 -8.57 -3.11
CA VAL A 114 -7.16 -9.75 -3.96
C VAL A 114 -7.61 -11.02 -3.25
N GLU A 115 -7.29 -11.20 -1.96
CA GLU A 115 -7.79 -12.34 -1.16
C GLU A 115 -9.32 -12.34 -1.06
N GLU A 116 -9.91 -11.17 -0.79
CA GLU A 116 -11.37 -11.00 -0.68
C GLU A 116 -12.05 -11.36 -2.01
N ARG A 117 -11.56 -10.80 -3.13
CA ARG A 117 -12.08 -11.07 -4.47
C ARG A 117 -11.94 -12.54 -4.84
N ALA A 118 -10.82 -13.17 -4.51
CA ALA A 118 -10.59 -14.59 -4.77
C ALA A 118 -11.56 -15.47 -3.97
N ALA A 119 -11.82 -15.13 -2.70
CA ALA A 119 -12.77 -15.84 -1.85
C ALA A 119 -14.23 -15.64 -2.30
N GLN A 120 -14.59 -14.44 -2.78
CA GLN A 120 -15.91 -14.16 -3.39
C GLN A 120 -16.10 -14.95 -4.68
N ARG A 121 -15.05 -15.02 -5.51
CA ARG A 121 -15.06 -15.75 -6.78
C ARG A 121 -15.35 -17.25 -6.64
N ALA A 122 -15.04 -17.84 -5.49
CA ALA A 122 -15.40 -19.22 -5.19
C ALA A 122 -16.92 -19.44 -5.05
N ARG A 123 -17.72 -18.37 -4.93
CA ARG A 123 -19.17 -18.41 -4.76
C ARG A 123 -19.92 -17.89 -5.98
N GLU A 124 -19.45 -16.78 -6.55
CA GLU A 124 -20.11 -16.10 -7.67
C GLU A 124 -19.09 -15.48 -8.65
N PRO A 125 -19.46 -15.23 -9.91
CA PRO A 125 -18.59 -14.54 -10.85
C PRO A 125 -18.22 -13.14 -10.35
N THR A 126 -16.94 -12.80 -10.41
CA THR A 126 -16.44 -11.49 -9.99
C THR A 126 -15.72 -10.77 -11.12
N ALA A 127 -15.72 -9.44 -11.11
CA ALA A 127 -14.99 -8.64 -12.07
C ALA A 127 -13.46 -8.74 -11.88
N PRO A 128 -12.67 -8.50 -12.95
CA PRO A 128 -11.22 -8.62 -12.91
C PRO A 128 -10.51 -7.55 -12.09
N ILE A 129 -9.25 -7.82 -11.75
CA ILE A 129 -8.34 -6.88 -11.09
C ILE A 129 -7.09 -6.68 -11.94
N LEU A 130 -6.73 -5.42 -12.21
CA LEU A 130 -5.38 -5.02 -12.63
C LEU A 130 -4.63 -4.51 -11.40
N PHE A 131 -3.44 -5.04 -11.14
CA PHE A 131 -2.59 -4.57 -10.06
C PHE A 131 -1.21 -4.15 -10.55
N PHE A 132 -0.83 -2.91 -10.24
CA PHE A 132 0.48 -2.33 -10.49
C PHE A 132 1.26 -2.24 -9.17
N PHE A 133 2.25 -3.11 -9.04
CA PHE A 133 3.17 -3.15 -7.91
C PHE A 133 4.52 -2.55 -8.29
N GLY A 134 5.25 -2.02 -7.31
CA GLY A 134 6.62 -1.59 -7.54
C GLY A 134 7.49 -1.71 -6.31
N CYS A 135 8.74 -2.11 -6.49
CA CYS A 135 9.75 -2.16 -5.45
C CYS A 135 11.14 -1.81 -6.01
N ARG A 136 12.19 -1.95 -5.21
CA ARG A 136 13.56 -1.66 -5.66
C ARG A 136 14.07 -2.82 -6.50
N ASN A 137 14.06 -4.02 -5.95
CA ASN A 137 14.70 -5.19 -6.55
C ASN A 137 13.79 -6.41 -6.40
N LYS A 138 13.72 -7.22 -7.45
CA LYS A 138 12.88 -8.43 -7.46
C LYS A 138 13.27 -9.44 -6.38
N ASP A 139 14.55 -9.49 -6.02
CA ASP A 139 15.10 -10.51 -5.11
C ASP A 139 15.35 -10.00 -3.69
N ASP A 140 14.99 -8.74 -3.37
CA ASP A 140 15.17 -8.15 -2.04
C ASP A 140 13.84 -7.72 -1.42
N ASP A 141 13.14 -6.76 -2.04
CA ASP A 141 11.96 -6.10 -1.45
C ASP A 141 10.66 -6.37 -2.22
N PHE A 142 10.60 -7.49 -2.95
CA PHE A 142 9.38 -7.95 -3.62
C PHE A 142 8.41 -8.60 -2.61
N LEU A 143 7.65 -7.75 -1.93
CA LEU A 143 6.64 -8.15 -0.95
C LEU A 143 5.61 -9.11 -1.56
N TYR A 144 5.36 -10.22 -0.88
CA TYR A 144 4.43 -11.28 -1.30
C TYR A 144 4.76 -11.88 -2.69
N ARG A 145 6.06 -12.11 -2.95
CA ARG A 145 6.61 -12.63 -4.22
C ARG A 145 5.84 -13.80 -4.84
N ASP A 146 5.36 -14.73 -4.02
CA ASP A 146 4.66 -15.93 -4.50
C ASP A 146 3.14 -15.73 -4.62
N PHE A 147 2.58 -14.80 -3.83
CA PHE A 147 1.14 -14.52 -3.80
C PHE A 147 0.64 -13.94 -5.12
N TRP A 148 1.32 -12.91 -5.65
CA TRP A 148 0.83 -12.24 -6.85
C TRP A 148 0.87 -13.12 -8.11
N PRO A 149 1.96 -13.87 -8.40
CA PRO A 149 1.98 -14.80 -9.51
C PRO A 149 0.95 -15.92 -9.35
N HIS A 150 0.74 -16.43 -8.13
CA HIS A 150 -0.29 -17.43 -7.87
C HIS A 150 -1.69 -16.95 -8.29
N HIS A 151 -2.05 -15.71 -7.94
CA HIS A 151 -3.33 -15.11 -8.34
C HIS A 151 -3.38 -14.63 -9.80
N ALA A 152 -2.25 -14.59 -10.50
CA ALA A 152 -2.15 -14.22 -11.92
C ALA A 152 -2.19 -15.44 -12.87
N GLN A 153 -2.21 -16.66 -12.33
CA GLN A 153 -2.28 -17.92 -13.09
C GLN A 153 -3.64 -18.61 -12.86
N ASN A 154 -3.91 -19.66 -13.64
CA ASN A 154 -5.00 -20.63 -13.41
C ASN A 154 -6.37 -20.00 -13.09
N ASN A 155 -6.86 -19.11 -13.95
CA ASN A 155 -8.14 -18.40 -13.76
C ASN A 155 -8.23 -17.56 -12.48
N GLY A 156 -7.07 -17.19 -11.90
CA GLY A 156 -6.99 -16.30 -10.75
C GLY A 156 -7.50 -14.89 -11.06
N VAL A 157 -7.81 -14.13 -10.01
CA VAL A 157 -8.43 -12.79 -10.13
C VAL A 157 -7.52 -11.74 -10.78
N LEU A 158 -6.21 -12.00 -10.87
CA LEU A 158 -5.21 -11.21 -11.59
C LEU A 158 -4.82 -11.84 -12.94
N SER A 159 -5.50 -12.91 -13.38
CA SER A 159 -5.16 -13.60 -14.63
C SER A 159 -5.46 -12.73 -15.85
N PRO A 160 -4.51 -12.59 -16.79
CA PRO A 160 -4.75 -11.92 -18.07
C PRO A 160 -5.90 -12.51 -18.89
N GLU A 161 -6.14 -13.82 -18.77
CA GLU A 161 -7.22 -14.55 -19.47
C GLU A 161 -8.60 -14.16 -18.94
N GLU A 162 -8.66 -13.81 -17.66
CA GLU A 162 -9.88 -13.37 -16.97
C GLU A 162 -10.10 -11.86 -17.07
N GLY A 163 -9.29 -11.15 -17.88
CA GLY A 163 -9.30 -9.70 -18.01
C GLY A 163 -8.51 -8.96 -16.93
N GLY A 164 -7.87 -9.68 -16.01
CA GLY A 164 -7.01 -9.14 -14.97
C GLY A 164 -5.56 -8.91 -15.43
N GLY A 165 -4.68 -8.69 -14.45
CA GLY A 165 -3.24 -8.59 -14.69
C GLY A 165 -2.45 -8.17 -13.45
N PHE A 166 -1.23 -8.68 -13.35
CA PHE A 166 -0.26 -8.24 -12.34
C PHE A 166 1.00 -7.71 -13.03
N PHE A 167 1.35 -6.46 -12.73
CA PHE A 167 2.47 -5.76 -13.36
C PHE A 167 3.40 -5.19 -12.30
N ALA A 168 4.59 -5.79 -12.16
CA ALA A 168 5.61 -5.35 -11.23
C ALA A 168 6.62 -4.40 -11.91
N ALA A 169 6.97 -3.33 -11.20
CA ALA A 169 8.02 -2.38 -11.57
C ALA A 169 9.21 -2.50 -10.60
N PHE A 170 10.35 -2.95 -11.10
CA PHE A 170 11.60 -3.00 -10.34
C PHE A 170 12.45 -1.80 -10.70
N SER A 171 12.72 -0.94 -9.72
CA SER A 171 13.36 0.37 -9.97
C SER A 171 14.89 0.35 -9.96
N ARG A 172 15.51 -0.78 -9.60
CA ARG A 172 16.96 -0.95 -9.43
C ARG A 172 17.52 -2.25 -10.00
N ASP A 173 16.76 -3.01 -10.79
CA ASP A 173 17.24 -4.24 -11.44
C ASP A 173 17.99 -3.94 -12.76
N GLN A 174 17.95 -2.68 -13.21
CA GLN A 174 18.47 -2.19 -14.47
C GLN A 174 18.89 -0.71 -14.34
N PRO A 175 19.72 -0.18 -15.26
CA PRO A 175 20.19 1.21 -15.21
C PRO A 175 19.05 2.24 -15.25
N GLU A 176 18.01 1.97 -16.03
CA GLU A 176 16.84 2.84 -16.14
C GLU A 176 15.84 2.60 -14.99
N LYS A 177 15.39 3.68 -14.35
CA LYS A 177 14.39 3.58 -13.27
C LYS A 177 13.02 3.21 -13.84
N VAL A 178 12.53 2.01 -13.52
CA VAL A 178 11.16 1.60 -13.84
C VAL A 178 10.26 1.71 -12.62
N TYR A 179 9.17 2.47 -12.76
CA TYR A 179 8.17 2.71 -11.72
C TYR A 179 6.77 2.31 -12.19
N VAL A 180 5.80 2.28 -11.26
CA VAL A 180 4.42 1.87 -11.54
C VAL A 180 3.77 2.71 -12.65
N GLN A 181 4.04 4.02 -12.71
CA GLN A 181 3.53 4.90 -13.76
C GLN A 181 4.08 4.55 -15.16
N HIS A 182 5.24 3.91 -15.25
CA HIS A 182 5.75 3.40 -16.54
C HIS A 182 4.97 2.14 -16.95
N LYS A 183 4.68 1.25 -16.01
CA LYS A 183 3.86 0.05 -16.25
C LYS A 183 2.41 0.40 -16.60
N ILE A 184 1.84 1.44 -16.00
CA ILE A 184 0.51 1.96 -16.38
C ILE A 184 0.47 2.38 -17.85
N ARG A 185 1.51 3.11 -18.33
CA ARG A 185 1.62 3.52 -19.73
C ARG A 185 1.82 2.34 -20.67
N GLU A 186 2.69 1.38 -20.29
CA GLU A 186 2.92 0.15 -21.06
C GLU A 186 1.63 -0.65 -21.26
N GLN A 187 0.74 -0.62 -20.26
CA GLN A 187 -0.54 -1.33 -20.26
C GLN A 187 -1.74 -0.39 -20.54
N SER A 188 -1.52 0.72 -21.25
CA SER A 188 -2.54 1.77 -21.48
C SER A 188 -3.86 1.22 -22.00
N ALA A 189 -3.81 0.31 -22.97
CA ALA A 189 -5.00 -0.32 -23.54
C ALA A 189 -5.81 -1.13 -22.50
N ARG A 190 -5.14 -1.90 -21.63
CA ARG A 190 -5.81 -2.67 -20.56
C ARG A 190 -6.41 -1.74 -19.51
N VAL A 191 -5.63 -0.74 -19.08
CA VAL A 191 -6.09 0.27 -18.11
C VAL A 191 -7.32 0.99 -18.65
N LEU A 192 -7.28 1.44 -19.90
CA LEU A 192 -8.39 2.13 -20.51
C LEU A 192 -9.63 1.24 -20.64
N ASN A 193 -9.47 -0.02 -21.04
CA ASN A 193 -10.59 -0.97 -21.10
C ASN A 193 -11.26 -1.16 -19.73
N MET A 194 -10.48 -1.24 -18.66
CA MET A 194 -11.01 -1.28 -17.29
C MET A 194 -11.79 -0.02 -16.94
N LEU A 195 -11.23 1.16 -17.22
CA LEU A 195 -11.90 2.45 -16.96
C LEU A 195 -13.21 2.59 -17.75
N CYS A 196 -13.22 2.22 -19.03
CA CYS A 196 -14.42 2.18 -19.86
C CYS A 196 -15.49 1.21 -19.32
N SER A 197 -15.05 0.11 -18.69
CA SER A 197 -15.92 -0.88 -18.03
C SER A 197 -16.39 -0.43 -16.64
N GLY A 198 -16.11 0.81 -16.26
CA GLY A 198 -16.58 1.41 -15.01
C GLY A 198 -15.74 1.02 -13.79
N ALA A 199 -14.47 0.66 -13.99
CA ALA A 199 -13.57 0.27 -12.90
C ALA A 199 -13.42 1.33 -11.81
N ALA A 200 -13.18 0.86 -10.59
CA ALA A 200 -12.72 1.70 -9.49
C ALA A 200 -11.19 1.64 -9.38
N VAL A 201 -10.57 2.81 -9.23
CA VAL A 201 -9.13 3.00 -9.10
C VAL A 201 -8.77 3.20 -7.64
N TYR A 202 -7.75 2.50 -7.18
CA TYR A 202 -7.24 2.61 -5.82
C TYR A 202 -5.73 2.83 -5.84
N VAL A 203 -5.27 3.86 -5.14
CA VAL A 203 -3.85 4.21 -5.02
C VAL A 203 -3.44 4.17 -3.56
N ALA A 204 -2.42 3.40 -3.21
CA ALA A 204 -1.90 3.34 -1.85
C ALA A 204 -0.36 3.39 -1.79
N GLY A 205 0.19 4.00 -0.73
CA GLY A 205 1.64 4.08 -0.50
C GLY A 205 2.13 5.47 -0.10
N SER A 206 3.34 5.82 -0.52
CA SER A 206 3.95 7.10 -0.15
C SER A 206 3.19 8.30 -0.70
N SER A 207 2.88 9.29 0.14
CA SER A 207 2.21 10.55 -0.23
C SER A 207 3.12 11.58 -0.91
N THR A 208 4.36 11.20 -1.26
CA THR A 208 5.34 12.11 -1.86
C THR A 208 5.05 12.33 -3.36
N LYS A 209 5.89 11.79 -4.26
CA LYS A 209 5.73 11.99 -5.72
C LYS A 209 4.76 10.98 -6.36
N MET A 210 4.63 9.80 -5.75
CA MET A 210 3.93 8.66 -6.35
C MET A 210 2.48 8.97 -6.79
N PRO A 211 1.60 9.61 -5.98
CA PRO A 211 0.21 9.81 -6.37
C PRO A 211 0.06 10.79 -7.54
N ALA A 212 0.91 11.82 -7.60
CA ALA A 212 0.93 12.78 -8.70
C ALA A 212 1.40 12.13 -10.01
N ASP A 213 2.48 11.34 -9.95
CA ASP A 213 3.01 10.64 -11.13
C ASP A 213 2.02 9.59 -11.68
N VAL A 214 1.32 8.89 -10.79
CA VAL A 214 0.26 7.94 -11.15
C VAL A 214 -0.91 8.66 -11.80
N ARG A 215 -1.37 9.78 -11.24
CA ARG A 215 -2.43 10.60 -11.84
C ARG A 215 -2.05 11.04 -13.25
N ALA A 216 -0.84 11.60 -13.42
CA ALA A 216 -0.37 12.06 -14.73
C ALA A 216 -0.38 10.93 -15.77
N ALA A 217 0.11 9.75 -15.41
CA ALA A 217 0.07 8.58 -16.30
C ALA A 217 -1.35 8.15 -16.65
N MET A 218 -2.28 8.14 -15.68
CA MET A 218 -3.69 7.82 -15.93
C MET A 218 -4.36 8.85 -16.86
N GLU A 219 -4.04 10.14 -16.71
CA GLU A 219 -4.54 11.20 -17.60
C GLU A 219 -4.00 11.06 -19.03
N GLU A 220 -2.75 10.65 -19.19
CA GLU A 220 -2.17 10.34 -20.50
C GLU A 220 -2.90 9.16 -21.17
N VAL A 221 -3.10 8.05 -20.45
CA VAL A 221 -3.84 6.87 -20.95
C VAL A 221 -5.25 7.24 -21.40
N VAL A 222 -5.94 8.09 -20.63
CA VAL A 222 -7.28 8.58 -20.96
C VAL A 222 -7.29 9.46 -22.22
N ARG A 223 -6.26 10.29 -22.40
CA ARG A 223 -6.14 11.22 -23.54
C ARG A 223 -5.91 10.51 -24.86
N GLU A 224 -5.23 9.36 -24.87
CA GLU A 224 -4.94 8.57 -26.08
C GLU A 224 -6.21 8.18 -26.87
N LYS A 225 -7.38 8.11 -26.23
CA LYS A 225 -8.67 7.86 -26.91
C LYS A 225 -9.54 9.10 -27.14
N GLY A 226 -8.99 10.30 -26.98
CA GLY A 226 -9.75 11.54 -27.14
C GLY A 226 -10.81 11.75 -26.06
N VAL A 227 -10.67 11.07 -24.91
CA VAL A 227 -11.58 11.26 -23.80
C VAL A 227 -11.17 12.51 -23.01
N ASP A 228 -12.17 13.26 -22.57
CA ASP A 228 -12.03 14.53 -21.84
C ASP A 228 -11.07 14.41 -20.64
N ALA A 229 -10.13 15.35 -20.53
CA ALA A 229 -9.20 15.49 -19.42
C ALA A 229 -9.91 15.61 -18.04
N GLY A 230 -11.21 15.90 -18.02
CA GLY A 230 -12.05 15.86 -16.83
C GLY A 230 -12.48 14.47 -16.34
N TRP A 231 -12.17 13.38 -17.04
CA TRP A 231 -12.72 12.05 -16.68
C TRP A 231 -12.27 11.56 -15.30
N LEU A 232 -10.98 11.68 -14.95
CA LEU A 232 -10.53 11.26 -13.60
C LEU A 232 -11.23 12.06 -12.49
N ARG A 233 -11.45 13.37 -12.69
CA ARG A 233 -12.24 14.19 -11.76
C ARG A 233 -13.69 13.72 -11.64
N LYS A 234 -14.28 13.22 -12.72
CA LYS A 234 -15.63 12.60 -12.69
C LYS A 234 -15.60 11.29 -11.89
N LEU A 235 -14.57 10.47 -12.05
CA LEU A 235 -14.39 9.24 -11.27
C LEU A 235 -14.23 9.53 -9.77
N GLU A 236 -13.46 10.55 -9.40
CA GLU A 236 -13.32 11.00 -8.00
C GLU A 236 -14.65 11.42 -7.40
N ARG A 237 -15.40 12.28 -8.10
CA ARG A 237 -16.73 12.72 -7.65
C ARG A 237 -17.72 11.56 -7.53
N ALA A 238 -17.54 10.51 -8.32
CA ALA A 238 -18.32 9.28 -8.27
C ALA A 238 -17.80 8.25 -7.25
N GLY A 239 -16.75 8.56 -6.48
CA GLY A 239 -16.15 7.63 -5.50
C GLY A 239 -15.38 6.46 -6.13
N LYS A 240 -15.06 6.54 -7.42
CA LYS A 240 -14.35 5.50 -8.20
C LYS A 240 -12.86 5.76 -8.35
N TYR A 241 -12.32 6.79 -7.70
CA TYR A 241 -10.88 7.05 -7.65
C TYR A 241 -10.50 7.38 -6.21
N ASN A 242 -9.88 6.42 -5.53
CA ASN A 242 -9.64 6.44 -4.09
C ASN A 242 -8.13 6.43 -3.81
N ILE A 243 -7.69 7.26 -2.87
CA ILE A 243 -6.27 7.40 -2.51
C ILE A 243 -6.13 7.23 -1.00
N GLU A 244 -5.21 6.36 -0.58
CA GLU A 244 -4.76 6.20 0.81
C GLU A 244 -3.25 6.31 0.86
N THR A 245 -2.72 7.47 1.24
CA THR A 245 -1.26 7.70 1.21
C THR A 245 -0.75 8.28 2.51
N TRP A 246 0.50 7.96 2.84
CA TRP A 246 1.14 8.33 4.09
C TRP A 246 2.59 8.79 3.88
N SER A 247 3.10 9.59 4.83
CA SER A 247 4.46 10.12 4.86
C SER A 247 5.30 9.55 6.00
#